data_AF-A0A533WN06-F1
#
_entry.id   AF-A0A533WN06-F1
#
_cell.length_a   1.000
_cell.length_b   1.000
_cell.length_c   1.000
_cell.angle_alpha   90.00
_cell.angle_beta   90.00
_cell.angle_gamma   90.00
#
_symmetry.space_group_name_H-M   'P 1'
#
loop_
_entity.id
_entity.type
_entity.pdbx_description
1 polymer ?
#
loop_
_entity_poly.entity_id
_entity_poly.type
_entity_poly.pdbx_seq_one_letter_code
_entity_poly.pdbx_strand_id
1 'polypeptide(L)'
;MKPLPPSSSKSFVQPLRYSGMDNLDTGRVSKHEFLAFLHNEAEVRVDDYIEGAIEVAEEVHSGLMREDGTSPFLETHTWPVAMDVVRHYRAVNRNITSVEIVAAILHDVMEDDDRILNLHESKSYGFEAYIAYRFGGRIRDIATELKIKPLQNYPGTTDVDRQLARFYEYCDILRDSEYDVKAIKLADRLNNMSFIGHVPGHEKIMRYTREAEDFYLAYPMLPPKMPELYRRMRAAYEQLRLAPAKKLVAA
;
A
#
# COMPACT_ATOMS: atom_id res chain seq x y z
N MET A 1 22.37 5.81 -61.51
CA MET A 1 21.76 6.36 -60.27
C MET A 1 20.44 5.63 -60.05
N LYS A 2 20.33 4.80 -59.01
CA LYS A 2 19.08 4.13 -58.60
C LYS A 2 18.36 5.02 -57.57
N PRO A 3 17.02 5.14 -57.59
CA PRO A 3 16.29 5.93 -56.62
C PRO A 3 16.26 5.25 -55.24
N LEU A 4 16.37 6.05 -54.18
CA LEU A 4 16.23 5.64 -52.78
C LEU A 4 14.77 5.26 -52.47
N PRO A 5 14.53 4.26 -51.59
CA PRO A 5 13.18 3.92 -51.15
C PRO A 5 12.64 4.94 -50.13
N PRO A 6 11.31 5.11 -50.03
CA PRO A 6 10.69 6.11 -49.16
C PRO A 6 10.77 5.72 -47.68
N SER A 7 10.94 6.74 -46.84
CA SER A 7 11.04 6.66 -45.38
C SER A 7 9.79 6.07 -44.73
N SER A 8 9.95 5.01 -43.95
CA SER A 8 8.91 4.45 -43.10
C SER A 8 8.58 5.42 -41.95
N SER A 9 7.38 6.00 -42.02
CA SER A 9 6.74 6.73 -40.92
C SER A 9 6.58 5.82 -39.70
N LYS A 10 7.02 6.32 -38.54
CA LYS A 10 6.83 5.71 -37.21
C LYS A 10 5.35 5.40 -36.98
N SER A 11 4.97 4.12 -37.02
CA SER A 11 3.66 3.67 -36.56
C SER A 11 3.65 3.64 -35.04
N PHE A 12 2.75 4.43 -34.46
CA PHE A 12 2.29 4.34 -33.07
C PHE A 12 2.18 2.88 -32.62
N VAL A 13 2.91 2.52 -31.56
CA VAL A 13 2.75 1.24 -30.88
C VAL A 13 1.37 1.23 -30.25
N GLN A 14 0.48 0.37 -30.76
CA GLN A 14 -0.81 0.12 -30.13
C GLN A 14 -0.57 -0.44 -28.71
N PRO A 15 -1.35 0.00 -27.69
CA PRO A 15 -1.25 -0.60 -26.37
C PRO A 15 -1.72 -2.05 -26.46
N LEU A 16 -0.82 -2.97 -26.12
CA LEU A 16 -1.13 -4.39 -25.95
C LEU A 16 -2.25 -4.54 -24.92
N ARG A 17 -3.41 -5.01 -25.38
CA ARG A 17 -4.46 -5.53 -24.51
C ARG A 17 -3.95 -6.85 -23.91
N TYR A 18 -3.55 -6.82 -22.66
CA TYR A 18 -3.15 -8.02 -21.92
C TYR A 18 -4.33 -8.49 -21.07
N SER A 19 -5.04 -9.50 -21.57
CA SER A 19 -6.02 -10.28 -20.82
C SER A 19 -5.27 -11.20 -19.84
N GLY A 20 -5.46 -11.01 -18.53
CA GLY A 20 -4.95 -11.96 -17.53
C GLY A 20 -4.59 -11.44 -16.14
N MET A 21 -4.84 -10.16 -15.80
CA MET A 21 -4.64 -9.61 -14.46
C MET A 21 -5.76 -8.62 -14.08
N ASP A 22 -6.99 -8.87 -14.53
CA ASP A 22 -8.09 -7.87 -14.54
C ASP A 22 -8.91 -7.76 -13.25
N ASN A 23 -8.57 -8.48 -12.18
CA ASN A 23 -9.20 -8.26 -10.90
C ASN A 23 -8.23 -7.56 -9.95
N LEU A 24 -8.32 -6.22 -9.92
CA LEU A 24 -7.96 -5.45 -8.73
C LEU A 24 -8.94 -5.89 -7.63
N ASP A 25 -8.62 -7.01 -6.99
CA ASP A 25 -9.48 -7.61 -5.98
C ASP A 25 -9.42 -6.75 -4.72
N THR A 26 -10.31 -5.77 -4.63
CA THR A 26 -10.68 -5.12 -3.36
C THR A 26 -11.60 -6.04 -2.55
N GLY A 27 -11.32 -7.34 -2.60
CA GLY A 27 -12.05 -8.35 -1.88
C GLY A 27 -11.83 -8.19 -0.39
N ARG A 28 -12.90 -8.33 0.37
CA ARG A 28 -12.80 -8.53 1.81
C ARG A 28 -12.13 -9.88 2.03
N VAL A 29 -10.95 -9.87 2.65
CA VAL A 29 -10.19 -11.07 3.01
C VAL A 29 -10.36 -11.32 4.49
N SER A 30 -10.95 -12.44 4.87
CA SER A 30 -10.97 -12.88 6.27
C SER A 30 -9.59 -13.35 6.75
N LYS A 31 -9.37 -13.35 8.06
CA LYS A 31 -8.16 -13.96 8.66
C LYS A 31 -7.95 -15.41 8.23
N HIS A 32 -9.03 -16.19 8.08
CA HIS A 32 -8.93 -17.57 7.61
C HIS A 32 -8.41 -17.66 6.18
N GLU A 33 -8.92 -16.81 5.28
CA GLU A 33 -8.44 -16.73 3.89
C GLU A 33 -6.99 -16.25 3.82
N PHE A 34 -6.61 -15.28 4.66
CA PHE A 34 -5.22 -14.82 4.76
C PHE A 34 -4.27 -15.94 5.20
N LEU A 35 -4.62 -16.69 6.25
CA LEU A 35 -3.82 -17.82 6.73
C LEU A 35 -3.77 -18.95 5.69
N ALA A 36 -4.89 -19.23 5.03
CA ALA A 36 -4.95 -20.21 3.94
C ALA A 36 -4.08 -19.78 2.76
N PHE A 37 -4.05 -18.50 2.41
CA PHE A 37 -3.16 -17.96 1.39
C PHE A 37 -1.68 -18.16 1.77
N LEU A 38 -1.30 -17.80 3.01
CA LEU A 38 0.09 -17.97 3.48
C LEU A 38 0.54 -19.43 3.37
N HIS A 39 -0.32 -20.36 3.81
CA HIS A 39 0.00 -21.78 3.80
C HIS A 39 -0.01 -22.38 2.38
N ASN A 40 -1.07 -22.17 1.61
CA ASN A 40 -1.34 -22.92 0.38
C ASN A 40 -0.74 -22.26 -0.87
N GLU A 41 -0.78 -20.94 -0.94
CA GLU A 41 -0.31 -20.20 -2.12
C GLU A 41 1.11 -19.69 -1.92
N ALA A 42 1.42 -19.19 -0.71
CA ALA A 42 2.73 -18.63 -0.43
C ALA A 42 3.74 -19.66 0.09
N GLU A 43 3.29 -20.86 0.47
CA GLU A 43 4.12 -21.93 1.07
C GLU A 43 4.91 -21.44 2.30
N VAL A 44 4.33 -20.47 3.03
CA VAL A 44 4.87 -19.92 4.26
C VAL A 44 4.26 -20.68 5.43
N ARG A 45 5.13 -21.21 6.30
CA ARG A 45 4.70 -21.72 7.59
C ARG A 45 4.35 -20.53 8.49
N VAL A 46 3.11 -20.49 8.94
CA VAL A 46 2.69 -19.58 10.02
C VAL A 46 3.33 -20.06 11.32
N ASP A 47 4.14 -19.20 11.93
CA ASP A 47 4.85 -19.42 13.19
C ASP A 47 4.36 -18.43 14.26
N ASP A 48 4.81 -18.61 15.50
CA ASP A 48 4.44 -17.76 16.64
C ASP A 48 4.76 -16.26 16.40
N TYR A 49 5.71 -15.97 15.50
CA TYR A 49 6.10 -14.61 15.14
C TYR A 49 5.04 -13.94 14.26
N ILE A 50 4.53 -14.65 13.25
CA ILE A 50 3.40 -14.21 12.42
C ILE A 50 2.11 -14.17 13.24
N GLU A 51 1.84 -15.19 14.06
CA GLU A 51 0.65 -15.23 14.92
C GLU A 51 0.63 -14.04 15.88
N GLY A 52 1.77 -13.74 16.52
CA GLY A 52 1.88 -12.59 17.40
C GLY A 52 1.61 -11.25 16.70
N ALA A 53 2.02 -11.11 15.44
CA ALA A 53 1.73 -9.90 14.66
C ALA A 53 0.24 -9.77 14.33
N ILE A 54 -0.42 -10.89 13.99
CA ILE A 54 -1.86 -10.93 13.77
C ILE A 54 -2.61 -10.51 15.03
N GLU A 55 -2.21 -11.01 16.20
CA GLU A 55 -2.83 -10.64 17.48
C GLU A 55 -2.72 -9.13 17.77
N VAL A 56 -1.56 -8.53 17.53
CA VAL A 56 -1.37 -7.08 17.72
C VAL A 56 -2.20 -6.28 16.72
N ALA A 57 -2.22 -6.68 15.45
CA ALA A 57 -3.06 -6.02 14.46
C ALA A 57 -4.56 -6.13 14.82
N GLU A 58 -5.00 -7.29 15.31
CA GLU A 58 -6.37 -7.49 15.80
C GLU A 58 -6.66 -6.61 17.03
N GLU A 59 -5.74 -6.50 17.98
CA GLU A 59 -5.91 -5.63 19.16
C GLU A 59 -6.06 -4.14 18.77
N VAL A 60 -5.23 -3.66 17.84
CA VAL A 60 -5.18 -2.24 17.45
C VAL A 60 -6.33 -1.86 16.49
N HIS A 61 -6.60 -2.71 15.50
CA HIS A 61 -7.52 -2.40 14.40
C HIS A 61 -8.90 -3.05 14.53
N SER A 62 -9.18 -3.84 15.59
CA SER A 62 -10.53 -4.38 15.80
C SER A 62 -11.57 -3.27 15.90
N GLY A 63 -12.69 -3.46 15.19
CA GLY A 63 -13.77 -2.49 15.09
C GLY A 63 -13.41 -1.20 14.35
N LEU A 64 -12.19 -1.05 13.80
CA LEU A 64 -11.85 0.05 12.91
C LEU A 64 -12.56 -0.15 11.56
N MET A 65 -13.20 0.92 11.08
CA MET A 65 -13.82 0.94 9.76
C MET A 65 -12.98 1.79 8.82
N ARG A 66 -12.97 1.41 7.54
CA ARG A 66 -12.41 2.22 6.45
C ARG A 66 -13.20 3.52 6.27
N GLU A 67 -12.76 4.31 5.30
CA GLU A 67 -13.33 5.61 4.98
C GLU A 67 -14.78 5.60 4.49
N ASP A 68 -15.31 4.42 4.11
CA ASP A 68 -16.74 4.26 3.82
C ASP A 68 -17.62 4.12 5.08
N GLY A 69 -16.99 3.98 6.25
CA GLY A 69 -17.66 3.78 7.55
C GLY A 69 -18.26 2.38 7.76
N THR A 70 -18.10 1.45 6.82
CA THR A 70 -18.75 0.13 6.84
C THR A 70 -17.81 -1.04 6.60
N SER A 71 -16.72 -0.83 5.87
CA SER A 71 -15.75 -1.88 5.55
C SER A 71 -14.77 -2.05 6.72
N PRO A 72 -14.65 -3.25 7.31
CA PRO A 72 -13.69 -3.51 8.37
C PRO A 72 -12.24 -3.31 7.90
N PHE A 73 -11.43 -2.62 8.70
CA PHE A 73 -10.06 -2.25 8.32
C PHE A 73 -9.17 -3.47 8.11
N LEU A 74 -9.18 -4.44 9.03
CA LEU A 74 -8.36 -5.65 8.93
C LEU A 74 -8.61 -6.41 7.62
N GLU A 75 -9.88 -6.69 7.33
CA GLU A 75 -10.25 -7.51 6.17
C GLU A 75 -10.18 -6.80 4.82
N THR A 76 -10.18 -5.47 4.80
CA THR A 76 -10.13 -4.70 3.55
C THR A 76 -8.82 -3.95 3.34
N HIS A 77 -7.95 -3.91 4.35
CA HIS A 77 -6.65 -3.25 4.31
C HIS A 77 -5.51 -4.15 4.78
N THR A 78 -5.45 -4.47 6.08
CA THR A 78 -4.28 -5.13 6.69
C THR A 78 -3.95 -6.46 6.03
N TRP A 79 -4.92 -7.37 5.91
CA TRP A 79 -4.69 -8.67 5.27
C TRP A 79 -4.42 -8.56 3.78
N PRO A 80 -5.22 -7.80 2.99
CA PRO A 80 -4.92 -7.59 1.57
C PRO A 80 -3.53 -7.00 1.30
N VAL A 81 -3.08 -6.01 2.08
CA VAL A 81 -1.74 -5.41 1.93
C VAL A 81 -0.66 -6.45 2.20
N ALA A 82 -0.77 -7.22 3.28
CA ALA A 82 0.19 -8.30 3.57
C ALA A 82 0.23 -9.36 2.46
N MET A 83 -0.92 -9.75 1.92
CA MET A 83 -0.99 -10.66 0.77
C MET A 83 -0.32 -10.09 -0.47
N ASP A 84 -0.52 -8.80 -0.75
CA ASP A 84 0.08 -8.13 -1.90
C ASP A 84 1.60 -8.03 -1.79
N VAL A 85 2.14 -7.78 -0.60
CA VAL A 85 3.57 -7.87 -0.34
C VAL A 85 4.09 -9.28 -0.63
N VAL A 86 3.44 -10.32 -0.11
CA VAL A 86 3.86 -11.71 -0.34
C VAL A 86 3.80 -12.09 -1.83
N ARG A 87 2.72 -11.72 -2.52
CA ARG A 87 2.57 -11.93 -3.97
C ARG A 87 3.67 -11.21 -4.74
N HIS A 88 3.99 -9.99 -4.37
CA HIS A 88 5.05 -9.21 -5.00
C HIS A 88 6.40 -9.93 -4.90
N TYR A 89 6.80 -10.35 -3.69
CA TYR A 89 8.06 -11.06 -3.46
C TYR A 89 8.17 -12.34 -4.30
N ARG A 90 7.09 -13.12 -4.36
CA ARG A 90 7.03 -14.32 -5.20
C ARG A 90 7.14 -13.98 -6.68
N ALA A 91 6.44 -12.95 -7.14
CA ALA A 91 6.45 -12.53 -8.55
C ALA A 91 7.83 -12.07 -9.03
N VAL A 92 8.65 -11.49 -8.14
CA VAL A 92 10.02 -11.09 -8.45
C VAL A 92 11.07 -12.13 -8.08
N ASN A 93 10.64 -13.35 -7.69
CA ASN A 93 11.51 -14.44 -7.25
C ASN A 93 12.50 -14.02 -6.15
N ARG A 94 12.02 -13.23 -5.19
CA ARG A 94 12.77 -12.80 -4.00
C ARG A 94 12.30 -13.61 -2.81
N ASN A 95 13.24 -14.08 -1.99
CA ASN A 95 12.91 -14.78 -0.76
C ASN A 95 12.11 -13.85 0.16
N ILE A 96 11.01 -14.38 0.69
CA ILE A 96 10.21 -13.74 1.73
C ILE A 96 10.34 -14.54 3.01
N THR A 97 10.49 -13.86 4.14
CA THR A 97 10.56 -14.47 5.46
C THR A 97 9.43 -13.96 6.36
N SER A 98 9.31 -14.51 7.56
CA SER A 98 8.36 -14.03 8.56
C SER A 98 8.57 -12.54 8.89
N VAL A 99 9.77 -11.97 8.71
CA VAL A 99 10.05 -10.54 8.95
C VAL A 99 9.26 -9.64 8.01
N GLU A 100 9.32 -9.87 6.70
CA GLU A 100 8.62 -9.03 5.72
C GLU A 100 7.10 -9.18 5.85
N ILE A 101 6.61 -10.36 6.23
CA ILE A 101 5.19 -10.63 6.46
C ILE A 101 4.70 -9.92 7.72
N VAL A 102 5.43 -10.04 8.82
CA VAL A 102 5.13 -9.33 10.08
C VAL A 102 5.16 -7.81 9.87
N ALA A 103 6.17 -7.29 9.16
CA ALA A 103 6.24 -5.87 8.83
C ALA A 103 5.02 -5.41 8.03
N ALA A 104 4.54 -6.21 7.06
CA ALA A 104 3.35 -5.89 6.29
C ALA A 104 2.05 -5.99 7.12
N ILE A 105 1.95 -6.94 8.05
CA ILE A 105 0.81 -7.04 8.98
C ILE A 105 0.76 -5.82 9.92
N LEU A 106 1.92 -5.36 10.38
CA LEU A 106 2.04 -4.29 11.38
C LEU A 106 2.23 -2.90 10.78
N HIS A 107 2.12 -2.72 9.46
CA HIS A 107 2.54 -1.46 8.81
C HIS A 107 1.85 -0.20 9.36
N ASP A 108 0.57 -0.31 9.74
CA ASP A 108 -0.25 0.82 10.23
C ASP A 108 -0.43 0.84 11.76
N VAL A 109 0.03 -0.18 12.50
CA VAL A 109 -0.26 -0.25 13.95
C VAL A 109 0.35 0.92 14.73
N MET A 110 1.44 1.48 14.22
CA MET A 110 2.12 2.64 14.81
C MET A 110 1.38 3.96 14.57
N GLU A 111 0.46 4.02 13.62
CA GLU A 111 -0.41 5.18 13.39
C GLU A 111 -1.63 5.17 14.32
N ASP A 112 -2.14 3.99 14.66
CA ASP A 112 -3.35 3.77 15.43
C ASP A 112 -3.08 3.34 16.90
N ASP A 113 -1.90 3.65 17.44
CA ASP A 113 -1.40 3.14 18.73
C ASP A 113 -2.22 3.58 19.95
N ASP A 114 -3.02 4.64 19.84
CA ASP A 114 -3.96 5.09 20.87
C ASP A 114 -5.08 4.07 21.18
N ARG A 115 -5.30 3.06 20.32
CA ARG A 115 -6.43 2.12 20.39
C ARG A 115 -6.13 0.80 21.12
N ILE A 116 -4.90 0.62 21.60
CA ILE A 116 -4.46 -0.60 22.28
C ILE A 116 -5.20 -0.78 23.60
N LEU A 117 -5.90 -1.90 23.77
CA LEU A 117 -6.68 -2.17 24.98
C LEU A 117 -5.79 -2.33 26.21
N ASN A 118 -4.58 -2.87 26.03
CA ASN A 118 -3.58 -3.01 27.08
C ASN A 118 -2.65 -1.78 27.19
N LEU A 119 -3.26 -0.58 27.27
CA LEU A 119 -2.59 0.72 27.48
C LEU A 119 -1.61 0.72 28.67
N HIS A 120 -1.76 -0.19 29.64
CA HIS A 120 -0.95 -0.21 30.85
C HIS A 120 0.49 -0.71 30.61
N GLU A 121 0.70 -1.63 29.65
CA GLU A 121 2.04 -2.10 29.26
C GLU A 121 2.69 -1.16 28.25
N SER A 122 1.94 -0.63 27.27
CA SER A 122 2.45 0.33 26.28
C SER A 122 2.81 1.71 26.88
N LYS A 123 2.15 2.14 27.97
CA LYS A 123 2.45 3.42 28.64
C LYS A 123 3.67 3.41 29.56
N SER A 124 4.16 2.25 29.98
CA SER A 124 5.29 2.18 30.92
C SER A 124 6.66 2.40 30.24
N TYR A 125 6.79 2.00 28.96
CA TYR A 125 8.04 2.14 28.19
C TYR A 125 7.84 2.70 26.76
N GLY A 126 6.60 2.89 26.29
CA GLY A 126 6.25 3.37 24.96
C GLY A 126 5.88 2.25 23.98
N PHE A 127 4.94 2.50 23.06
CA PHE A 127 4.49 1.49 22.08
C PHE A 127 5.59 1.05 21.12
N GLU A 128 6.50 1.95 20.73
CA GLU A 128 7.71 1.58 19.98
C GLU A 128 8.59 0.57 20.71
N ALA A 129 8.74 0.71 22.03
CA ALA A 129 9.50 -0.21 22.85
C ALA A 129 8.79 -1.57 22.96
N TYR A 130 7.46 -1.58 23.02
CA TYR A 130 6.66 -2.80 22.98
C TYR A 130 6.86 -3.56 21.65
N ILE A 131 6.75 -2.88 20.51
CA ILE A 131 7.00 -3.49 19.19
C ILE A 131 8.44 -4.00 19.09
N ALA A 132 9.43 -3.23 19.56
CA ALA A 132 10.82 -3.67 19.56
C ALA A 132 11.06 -4.89 20.46
N TYR A 133 10.40 -4.98 21.61
CA TYR A 133 10.51 -6.11 22.51
C TYR A 133 9.87 -7.37 21.92
N ARG A 134 8.65 -7.25 21.37
CA ARG A 134 7.88 -8.39 20.85
C ARG A 134 8.38 -8.87 19.50
N PHE A 135 8.82 -7.95 18.63
CA PHE A 135 9.14 -8.26 17.23
C PHE A 135 10.58 -7.93 16.83
N GLY A 136 11.37 -7.32 17.71
CA GLY A 136 12.76 -6.94 17.43
C GLY A 136 12.92 -5.58 16.74
N GLY A 137 14.16 -5.08 16.74
CA GLY A 137 14.49 -3.73 16.28
C GLY A 137 14.15 -3.48 14.81
N ARG A 138 14.34 -4.46 13.92
CA ARG A 138 14.04 -4.28 12.48
C ARG A 138 12.56 -4.03 12.21
N ILE A 139 11.66 -4.74 12.88
CA ILE A 139 10.21 -4.51 12.73
C ILE A 139 9.82 -3.15 13.27
N ARG A 140 10.35 -2.75 14.44
CA ARG A 140 10.17 -1.40 14.96
C ARG A 140 10.61 -0.36 13.92
N ASP A 141 11.82 -0.48 13.39
CA ASP A 141 12.37 0.50 12.45
C ASP A 141 11.52 0.63 11.19
N ILE A 142 11.09 -0.50 10.61
CA ILE A 142 10.18 -0.52 9.45
C ILE A 142 8.83 0.13 9.80
N ALA A 143 8.21 -0.25 10.92
CA ALA A 143 6.90 0.28 11.31
C ALA A 143 6.96 1.79 11.61
N THR A 144 8.05 2.27 12.22
CA THR A 144 8.30 3.70 12.44
C THR A 144 8.52 4.45 11.13
N GLU A 145 9.21 3.87 10.15
CA GLU A 145 9.44 4.50 8.85
C GLU A 145 8.18 4.55 7.98
N LEU A 146 7.27 3.58 8.14
CA LEU A 146 6.00 3.52 7.42
C LEU A 146 4.99 4.54 7.96
N LYS A 147 5.08 4.91 9.25
CA LYS A 147 4.20 5.87 9.92
C LYS A 147 4.08 7.20 9.17
N ILE A 148 2.86 7.55 8.78
CA ILE A 148 2.50 8.83 8.21
C ILE A 148 2.21 9.83 9.33
N LYS A 149 2.84 10.99 9.26
CA LYS A 149 2.62 12.07 10.22
C LYS A 149 1.28 12.76 9.95
N PRO A 150 0.61 13.30 10.98
CA PRO A 150 -0.54 14.20 10.76
C PRO A 150 -0.20 15.33 9.81
N LEU A 151 -1.14 15.72 8.93
CA LEU A 151 -0.90 16.72 7.87
C LEU A 151 -0.36 18.05 8.44
N GLN A 152 -0.78 18.40 9.66
CA GLN A 152 -0.41 19.63 10.38
C GLN A 152 1.08 19.67 10.76
N ASN A 153 1.73 18.51 10.80
CA ASN A 153 3.16 18.39 11.14
C ASN A 153 4.07 18.59 9.91
N TYR A 154 3.50 18.72 8.71
CA TYR A 154 4.25 19.04 7.50
C TYR A 154 4.47 20.55 7.36
N PRO A 155 5.62 20.98 6.81
CA PRO A 155 5.87 22.40 6.55
C PRO A 155 4.92 22.93 5.48
N GLY A 156 4.47 24.18 5.64
CA GLY A 156 3.57 24.84 4.70
C GLY A 156 2.59 25.80 5.38
N THR A 157 2.21 26.87 4.70
CA THR A 157 1.24 27.85 5.20
C THR A 157 -0.20 27.47 4.82
N THR A 158 -0.38 26.71 3.73
CA THR A 158 -1.66 26.16 3.30
C THR A 158 -1.69 24.64 3.35
N ASP A 159 -2.89 24.05 3.37
CA ASP A 159 -3.02 22.58 3.30
C ASP A 159 -2.50 22.01 1.98
N VAL A 160 -2.51 22.80 0.89
CA VAL A 160 -1.92 22.41 -0.39
C VAL A 160 -0.41 22.28 -0.27
N ASP A 161 0.25 23.25 0.38
CA ASP A 161 1.71 23.20 0.61
C ASP A 161 2.10 21.99 1.48
N ARG A 162 1.30 21.73 2.53
CA ARG A 162 1.51 20.58 3.43
C ARG A 162 1.32 19.25 2.70
N GLN A 163 0.31 19.16 1.83
CA GLN A 163 0.08 17.97 1.00
C GLN A 163 1.25 17.73 0.04
N LEU A 164 1.79 18.80 -0.56
CA LEU A 164 2.97 18.72 -1.41
C LEU A 164 4.22 18.28 -0.63
N ALA A 165 4.46 18.86 0.56
CA ALA A 165 5.56 18.46 1.42
C ALA A 165 5.46 16.99 1.86
N ARG A 166 4.26 16.51 2.18
CA ARG A 166 4.00 15.10 2.46
C ARG A 166 4.28 14.21 1.26
N PHE A 167 3.91 14.65 0.06
CA PHE A 167 4.20 13.91 -1.16
C PHE A 167 5.72 13.84 -1.45
N TYR A 168 6.47 14.91 -1.19
CA TYR A 168 7.92 14.88 -1.29
C TYR A 168 8.57 13.94 -0.28
N GLU A 169 8.15 13.96 0.99
CA GLU A 169 8.63 12.99 1.99
C GLU A 169 8.28 11.56 1.57
N TYR A 170 7.09 11.32 1.02
CA TYR A 170 6.71 10.01 0.48
C TYR A 170 7.67 9.55 -0.64
N CYS A 171 8.04 10.45 -1.56
CA CYS A 171 8.99 10.15 -2.63
C CYS A 171 10.41 9.92 -2.11
N ASP A 172 10.86 10.70 -1.13
CA ASP A 172 12.17 10.53 -0.49
C ASP A 172 12.26 9.17 0.21
N ILE A 173 11.22 8.78 0.97
CA ILE A 173 11.14 7.45 1.57
C ILE A 173 11.20 6.38 0.49
N LEU A 174 10.40 6.47 -0.58
CA LEU A 174 10.45 5.48 -1.66
C LEU A 174 11.80 5.46 -2.40
N ARG A 175 12.55 6.56 -2.43
CA ARG A 175 13.88 6.62 -3.04
C ARG A 175 14.92 5.96 -2.13
N ASP A 176 14.90 6.28 -0.84
CA ASP A 176 16.01 6.02 0.07
C ASP A 176 15.83 4.77 0.94
N SER A 177 14.59 4.32 1.15
CA SER A 177 14.27 3.17 2.02
C SER A 177 14.76 1.85 1.45
N GLU A 178 14.78 0.82 2.30
CA GLU A 178 15.07 -0.55 1.89
C GLU A 178 13.94 -1.15 1.05
N TYR A 179 14.23 -2.26 0.36
CA TYR A 179 13.28 -2.93 -0.53
C TYR A 179 11.94 -3.23 0.15
N ASP A 180 11.98 -3.67 1.41
CA ASP A 180 10.82 -4.16 2.14
C ASP A 180 9.85 -3.01 2.46
N VAL A 181 10.38 -1.88 2.93
CA VAL A 181 9.62 -0.65 3.17
C VAL A 181 8.97 -0.18 1.88
N LYS A 182 9.70 -0.16 0.75
CA LYS A 182 9.14 0.20 -0.55
C LYS A 182 7.99 -0.74 -0.96
N ALA A 183 8.18 -2.05 -0.82
CA ALA A 183 7.20 -3.04 -1.21
C ALA A 183 5.90 -2.87 -0.41
N ILE A 184 6.02 -2.70 0.91
CA ILE A 184 4.88 -2.46 1.81
C ILE A 184 4.18 -1.15 1.43
N LYS A 185 4.93 -0.06 1.28
CA LYS A 185 4.36 1.27 1.03
C LYS A 185 3.69 1.40 -0.35
N LEU A 186 4.16 0.65 -1.33
CA LEU A 186 3.52 0.58 -2.66
C LEU A 186 2.30 -0.35 -2.65
N ALA A 187 2.33 -1.46 -1.89
CA ALA A 187 1.19 -2.35 -1.69
C ALA A 187 0.05 -1.64 -0.93
N ASP A 188 0.37 -0.96 0.18
CA ASP A 188 -0.54 -0.09 0.91
C ASP A 188 -1.17 0.95 -0.03
N ARG A 189 -0.34 1.72 -0.74
CA ARG A 189 -0.82 2.73 -1.69
C ARG A 189 -1.77 2.14 -2.73
N LEU A 190 -1.44 0.98 -3.29
CA LEU A 190 -2.28 0.30 -4.26
C LEU A 190 -3.62 -0.10 -3.65
N ASN A 191 -3.64 -0.68 -2.46
CA ASN A 191 -4.87 -1.04 -1.74
C ASN A 191 -5.73 0.22 -1.50
N ASN A 192 -5.11 1.29 -1.01
CA ASN A 192 -5.78 2.57 -0.74
C ASN A 192 -6.38 3.22 -1.99
N MET A 193 -5.66 3.20 -3.11
CA MET A 193 -6.18 3.69 -4.40
C MET A 193 -7.35 2.84 -4.89
N SER A 194 -7.22 1.51 -4.78
CA SER A 194 -8.25 0.59 -5.25
C SER A 194 -9.51 0.70 -4.39
N PHE A 195 -9.37 0.76 -3.06
CA PHE A 195 -10.50 0.91 -2.13
C PHE A 195 -11.25 2.22 -2.38
N ILE A 196 -10.55 3.36 -2.38
CA ILE A 196 -11.22 4.66 -2.51
C ILE A 196 -11.90 4.87 -3.86
N GLY A 197 -11.41 4.19 -4.92
CA GLY A 197 -12.05 4.22 -6.24
C GLY A 197 -13.48 3.65 -6.23
N HIS A 198 -13.80 2.80 -5.25
CA HIS A 198 -15.13 2.26 -5.04
C HIS A 198 -16.03 3.11 -4.14
N VAL A 199 -15.49 4.16 -3.50
CA VAL A 199 -16.24 5.06 -2.61
C VAL A 199 -16.67 6.32 -3.37
N PRO A 200 -17.95 6.45 -3.79
CA PRO A 200 -18.32 7.47 -4.78
C PRO A 200 -18.21 8.91 -4.28
N GLY A 201 -17.39 9.71 -4.96
CA GLY A 201 -17.23 11.14 -4.69
C GLY A 201 -16.50 11.46 -3.39
N HIS A 202 -15.67 10.55 -2.88
CA HIS A 202 -14.81 10.83 -1.74
C HIS A 202 -13.76 11.87 -2.10
N GLU A 203 -13.52 12.84 -1.20
CA GLU A 203 -12.52 13.90 -1.37
C GLU A 203 -11.08 13.41 -1.66
N LYS A 204 -10.72 12.19 -1.24
CA LYS A 204 -9.40 11.59 -1.44
C LYS A 204 -9.16 11.18 -2.90
N ILE A 205 -10.21 10.99 -3.73
CA ILE A 205 -10.08 10.57 -5.14
C ILE A 205 -9.21 11.57 -5.92
N MET A 206 -9.51 12.87 -5.82
CA MET A 206 -8.77 13.90 -6.53
C MET A 206 -7.31 13.98 -6.05
N ARG A 207 -7.10 13.81 -4.75
CA ARG A 207 -5.77 13.80 -4.14
C ARG A 207 -4.94 12.62 -4.62
N TYR A 208 -5.47 11.40 -4.57
CA TYR A 208 -4.76 10.21 -5.03
C TYR A 208 -4.55 10.20 -6.55
N THR A 209 -5.45 10.81 -7.33
CA THR A 209 -5.25 11.00 -8.77
C THR A 209 -4.01 11.85 -9.04
N ARG A 210 -3.87 12.98 -8.36
CA ARG A 210 -2.69 13.87 -8.49
C ARG A 210 -1.41 13.20 -7.99
N GLU A 211 -1.44 12.63 -6.78
CA GLU A 211 -0.29 11.93 -6.21
C GLU A 211 0.16 10.76 -7.11
N ALA A 212 -0.76 10.06 -7.79
CA ALA A 212 -0.42 9.01 -8.74
C ALA A 212 0.24 9.54 -10.03
N GLU A 213 -0.22 10.68 -10.54
CA GLU A 213 0.43 11.36 -11.69
C GLU A 213 1.87 11.76 -11.35
N ASP A 214 2.06 12.40 -10.19
CA ASP A 214 3.38 12.81 -9.72
C ASP A 214 4.27 11.58 -9.44
N PHE A 215 3.71 10.51 -8.89
CA PHE A 215 4.42 9.25 -8.71
C PHE A 215 4.93 8.67 -10.04
N TYR A 216 4.18 8.78 -11.13
CA TYR A 216 4.65 8.31 -12.45
C TYR A 216 5.83 9.12 -12.98
N LEU A 217 5.89 10.41 -12.64
CA LEU A 217 7.05 11.25 -12.95
C LEU A 217 8.26 10.85 -12.10
N ALA A 218 8.04 10.50 -10.83
CA ALA A 218 9.09 10.11 -9.90
C ALA A 218 9.60 8.67 -10.09
N TYR A 219 8.75 7.74 -10.55
CA TYR A 219 9.05 6.31 -10.64
C TYR A 219 10.37 5.95 -11.36
N PRO A 220 10.75 6.62 -12.47
CA PRO A 220 12.05 6.38 -13.10
C PRO A 220 13.26 6.62 -12.19
N MET A 221 13.10 7.42 -11.14
CA MET A 221 14.11 7.81 -10.15
C MET A 221 14.14 6.91 -8.91
N LEU A 222 13.28 5.88 -8.82
CA LEU A 222 13.17 4.99 -7.65
C LEU A 222 13.87 3.63 -7.89
N PRO A 223 15.18 3.47 -7.57
CA PRO A 223 15.85 2.17 -7.61
C PRO A 223 15.70 1.38 -6.29
N PRO A 224 15.59 0.04 -6.31
CA PRO A 224 15.24 -0.75 -7.48
C PRO A 224 13.77 -0.50 -7.87
N LYS A 225 13.50 -0.55 -9.17
CA LYS A 225 12.14 -0.38 -9.69
C LYS A 225 11.31 -1.63 -9.40
N MET A 226 10.00 -1.44 -9.18
CA MET A 226 9.02 -2.51 -8.96
C MET A 226 7.96 -2.51 -10.09
N PRO A 227 8.21 -3.10 -11.28
CA PRO A 227 7.36 -2.92 -12.46
C PRO A 227 5.97 -3.55 -12.34
N GLU A 228 5.84 -4.61 -11.55
CA GLU A 228 4.57 -5.29 -11.31
C GLU A 228 3.64 -4.40 -10.47
N LEU A 229 4.08 -3.90 -9.31
CA LEU A 229 3.34 -2.91 -8.52
C LEU A 229 3.03 -1.65 -9.32
N TYR A 230 3.99 -1.14 -10.11
CA TYR A 230 3.75 0.01 -10.99
C TYR A 230 2.59 -0.24 -11.96
N ARG A 231 2.53 -1.41 -12.59
CA ARG A 231 1.45 -1.77 -13.51
C ARG A 231 0.10 -1.78 -12.81
N ARG A 232 0.03 -2.33 -11.59
CA ARG A 232 -1.20 -2.39 -10.78
C ARG A 232 -1.63 -1.01 -10.29
N MET A 233 -0.70 -0.17 -9.84
CA MET A 233 -0.96 1.23 -9.48
C MET A 233 -1.48 2.02 -10.67
N ARG A 234 -0.96 1.77 -11.88
CA ARG A 234 -1.48 2.36 -13.11
C ARG A 234 -2.92 1.96 -13.37
N ALA A 235 -3.25 0.68 -13.24
CA ALA A 235 -4.63 0.22 -13.38
C ALA A 235 -5.57 0.89 -12.36
N ALA A 236 -5.15 0.97 -11.08
CA ALA A 236 -5.93 1.63 -10.02
C ALA A 236 -6.12 3.13 -10.28
N TYR A 237 -5.09 3.83 -10.78
CA TYR A 237 -5.21 5.22 -11.21
C TYR A 237 -6.20 5.42 -12.35
N GLU A 238 -6.15 4.59 -13.40
CA GLU A 238 -7.12 4.70 -14.50
C GLU A 238 -8.55 4.50 -14.00
N GLN A 239 -8.77 3.58 -13.04
CA GLN A 239 -10.07 3.45 -12.37
C GLN A 239 -10.45 4.71 -11.57
N LEU A 240 -9.52 5.28 -10.81
CA LEU A 240 -9.74 6.54 -10.08
C LEU A 240 -10.10 7.70 -11.01
N ARG A 241 -9.48 7.80 -12.20
CA ARG A 241 -9.82 8.83 -13.19
C ARG A 241 -11.24 8.68 -13.75
N LEU A 242 -11.73 7.43 -13.83
CA LEU A 242 -13.07 7.12 -14.33
C LEU A 242 -14.14 7.23 -13.23
N ALA A 243 -13.76 7.13 -11.95
CA ALA A 243 -14.67 7.25 -10.81
C ALA A 243 -15.45 8.58 -10.74
N PRO A 244 -14.88 9.77 -11.06
CA PRO A 244 -15.60 11.04 -11.10
C PRO A 244 -16.73 11.13 -12.14
N ALA A 245 -16.86 10.17 -13.07
CA ALA A 245 -17.95 10.17 -14.06
C ALA A 245 -19.30 9.64 -13.52
N LYS A 246 -19.34 9.12 -12.27
CA LYS A 246 -20.56 8.56 -11.66
C LYS A 246 -21.11 9.45 -10.53
N LYS A 247 -21.48 10.71 -10.83
CA LYS A 247 -22.56 11.40 -10.09
C LYS A 247 -23.42 12.20 -11.06
N LEU A 248 -24.74 12.10 -10.85
CA LEU A 248 -25.89 12.73 -11.54
C LEU A 248 -26.63 11.93 -12.64
N VAL A 249 -27.05 10.69 -12.37
CA VAL A 249 -28.37 10.23 -12.87
C VAL A 249 -29.02 9.33 -11.81
N ALA A 250 -29.67 9.96 -10.85
CA ALA A 250 -30.81 9.41 -10.13
C ALA A 250 -31.66 10.61 -9.74
N ALA A 251 -32.57 10.96 -10.65
CA ALA A 251 -33.68 11.87 -10.41
C ALA A 251 -34.78 11.15 -9.62
#